data_AF-A0A822CE37-F1
#
_entry.id   AF-A0A822CE37-F1
#
_cell.length_a   1.000
_cell.length_b   1.000
_cell.length_c   1.000
_cell.angle_alpha   90.00
_cell.angle_beta   90.00
_cell.angle_gamma   90.00
#
_symmetry.space_group_name_H-M   'P 1'
#
loop_
_entity.id
_entity.type
_entity.pdbx_description
1 polymer ?
#
loop_
_entity_poly.entity_id
_entity_poly.type
_entity_poly.pdbx_seq_one_letter_code
_entity_poly.pdbx_strand_id
1 'polypeptide(L)'
;VNNDCLLVYEKLAADKSRPVLLNMANATTPGGGYRQGAGAQEENLFRRSNYYLSLDAELDDTKQPERYWCTAKGEEQMLRANESMYPMDEFGAIYTSGITVFRNTEDT
;
A
#
# COMPACT_ATOMS: atom_id res chain seq x y z
N VAL A 1 1.20 -14.61 -15.12
CA VAL A 1 1.15 -13.51 -16.11
C VAL A 1 2.29 -12.56 -15.76
N ASN A 2 3.14 -12.18 -16.71
CA ASN A 2 4.19 -11.18 -16.47
C ASN A 2 3.63 -9.81 -16.84
N ASN A 3 2.98 -9.13 -15.88
CA ASN A 3 2.32 -7.85 -16.11
C ASN A 3 2.26 -7.04 -14.81
N ASP A 4 2.10 -5.73 -14.94
CA ASP A 4 1.97 -4.77 -13.84
C ASP A 4 0.81 -5.11 -12.90
N CYS A 5 1.04 -5.06 -11.59
CA CYS A 5 0.06 -5.46 -10.58
C CYS A 5 -1.23 -4.61 -10.64
N LEU A 6 -1.12 -3.31 -10.93
CA LEU A 6 -2.27 -2.41 -11.03
C LEU A 6 -3.07 -2.67 -12.30
N LEU A 7 -2.42 -2.99 -13.42
CA LEU A 7 -3.11 -3.38 -14.65
C LEU A 7 -3.88 -4.70 -14.48
N VAL A 8 -3.29 -5.68 -13.79
CA VAL A 8 -3.98 -6.94 -13.48
C VAL A 8 -5.15 -6.69 -12.52
N TYR A 9 -4.97 -5.84 -11.52
CA TYR A 9 -6.03 -5.45 -10.59
C TYR A 9 -7.20 -4.79 -11.31
N GLU A 10 -6.94 -3.82 -12.19
CA GLU A 10 -7.96 -3.13 -12.97
C GLU A 10 -8.77 -4.11 -13.83
N LYS A 11 -8.09 -5.04 -14.52
CA LYS A 11 -8.77 -6.08 -15.30
C LYS A 11 -9.69 -6.95 -14.44
N LEU A 12 -9.22 -7.41 -13.29
CA LEU A 12 -10.02 -8.22 -12.37
C LEU A 12 -11.22 -7.44 -11.80
N ALA A 13 -11.03 -6.15 -11.50
CA ALA A 13 -12.10 -5.28 -11.03
C ALA A 13 -13.16 -5.04 -12.13
N ALA A 14 -12.74 -4.86 -13.39
CA ALA A 14 -13.63 -4.75 -14.54
C ALA A 14 -14.48 -6.02 -14.75
N ASP A 15 -13.91 -7.19 -14.45
CA ASP A 15 -14.60 -8.49 -14.45
C ASP A 15 -15.51 -8.70 -13.22
N LYS A 16 -15.83 -7.62 -12.47
CA LYS A 16 -16.67 -7.60 -11.26
C LYS A 16 -16.13 -8.43 -10.09
N SER A 17 -14.85 -8.78 -10.11
CA SER A 17 -14.20 -9.38 -8.94
C SER A 17 -13.90 -8.31 -7.89
N ARG A 18 -13.63 -8.75 -6.64
CA ARG A 18 -13.13 -7.88 -5.56
C ARG A 18 -11.69 -8.26 -5.22
N PRO A 19 -10.72 -7.95 -6.10
CA PRO A 19 -9.32 -8.33 -5.87
C PRO A 19 -8.74 -7.57 -4.68
N VAL A 20 -7.72 -8.16 -4.05
CA VAL A 20 -6.83 -7.50 -3.10
C VAL A 20 -5.43 -7.50 -3.69
N LEU A 21 -4.68 -6.42 -3.50
CA LEU A 21 -3.33 -6.28 -4.01
C LEU A 21 -2.32 -6.48 -2.89
N LEU A 22 -1.37 -7.40 -3.08
CA LEU A 22 -0.26 -7.62 -2.17
C LEU A 22 0.86 -6.61 -2.48
N ASN A 23 1.18 -5.74 -1.51
CA ASN A 23 2.37 -4.90 -1.55
C ASN A 23 3.59 -5.70 -1.07
N MET A 24 4.67 -5.74 -1.85
CA MET A 24 5.94 -6.34 -1.44
C MET A 24 6.76 -5.33 -0.62
N ALA A 25 6.18 -4.97 0.53
CA ALA A 25 6.62 -3.83 1.32
C ALA A 25 7.99 -4.04 1.96
N ASN A 26 8.77 -2.97 2.04
CA ASN A 26 9.99 -2.92 2.82
C ASN A 26 9.66 -3.05 4.33
N ALA A 27 10.36 -3.91 5.08
CA ALA A 27 10.05 -4.14 6.50
C ALA A 27 10.23 -2.91 7.42
N THR A 28 11.05 -1.94 7.01
CA THR A 28 11.52 -0.85 7.88
C THR A 28 11.05 0.53 7.49
N THR A 29 10.74 0.77 6.21
CA THR A 29 10.46 2.11 5.70
C THR A 29 9.27 2.08 4.73
N PRO A 30 8.20 2.85 4.99
CA PRO A 30 7.03 2.88 4.11
C PRO A 30 7.41 3.37 2.71
N GLY A 31 7.06 2.59 1.68
CA GLY A 31 7.32 2.99 0.30
C GLY A 31 8.78 2.84 -0.11
N GLY A 32 9.63 2.24 0.73
CA GLY A 32 11.05 2.02 0.45
C GLY A 32 11.75 3.27 -0.08
N GLY A 33 12.29 3.16 -1.29
CA GLY A 33 13.02 4.24 -1.97
C GLY A 33 12.18 5.06 -2.95
N TYR A 34 10.85 5.14 -2.82
CA TYR A 34 9.99 5.72 -3.87
C TYR A 34 10.34 7.18 -4.23
N ARG A 35 10.85 7.95 -3.25
CA ARG A 35 11.34 9.33 -3.43
C ARG A 35 12.68 9.40 -4.17
N GLN A 36 13.45 8.31 -4.16
CA GLN A 36 14.78 8.19 -4.76
C GLN A 36 14.76 7.55 -6.16
N GLY A 37 13.58 7.20 -6.67
CA GLY A 37 13.41 6.66 -8.02
C GLY A 37 13.68 5.15 -8.14
N ALA A 38 13.60 4.39 -7.05
CA ALA A 38 13.67 2.92 -7.14
C ALA A 38 12.48 2.36 -7.94
N GLY A 39 12.75 1.32 -8.73
CA GLY A 39 11.80 0.73 -9.69
C GLY A 39 11.14 -0.57 -9.22
N ALA A 40 11.06 -0.80 -7.91
CA ALA A 40 10.38 -1.97 -7.37
C ALA A 40 8.85 -1.76 -7.29
N GLN A 41 8.14 -2.85 -7.00
CA GLN A 41 6.67 -2.89 -7.03
C GLN A 41 6.05 -1.93 -6.02
N GLU A 42 6.59 -1.89 -4.79
CA GLU A 42 6.12 -0.99 -3.73
C GLU A 42 6.23 0.48 -4.17
N GLU A 43 7.37 0.88 -4.72
CA GLU A 43 7.59 2.26 -5.12
C GLU A 43 6.66 2.69 -6.26
N ASN A 44 6.39 1.79 -7.21
CA ASN A 44 5.45 2.04 -8.29
C ASN A 44 4.02 2.26 -7.74
N LEU A 45 3.59 1.45 -6.77
CA LEU A 45 2.31 1.64 -6.08
C LEU A 45 2.24 2.99 -5.37
N PHE A 46 3.28 3.36 -4.63
CA PHE A 46 3.36 4.64 -3.90
C PHE A 46 3.34 5.86 -4.84
N ARG A 47 4.00 5.79 -6.01
CA ARG A 47 4.03 6.91 -6.98
C ARG A 47 2.72 7.09 -7.74
N ARG A 48 1.94 6.03 -7.93
CA ARG A 48 0.74 6.04 -8.78
C ARG A 48 -0.58 6.17 -8.01
N SER A 49 -0.52 6.12 -6.68
CA SER A 49 -1.70 6.15 -5.83
C SER A 49 -1.53 7.10 -4.65
N ASN A 50 -2.61 7.29 -3.90
CA ASN A 50 -2.57 7.99 -2.62
C ASN A 50 -2.13 7.07 -1.47
N TYR A 51 -1.60 5.88 -1.74
CA TYR A 51 -1.19 4.90 -0.72
C TYR A 51 -0.13 5.45 0.24
N TYR A 52 0.70 6.39 -0.22
CA TYR A 52 1.65 7.09 0.64
C TYR A 52 0.96 7.86 1.78
N LEU A 53 -0.25 8.40 1.59
CA LEU A 53 -1.00 9.10 2.66
C LEU A 53 -1.42 8.17 3.79
N SER A 54 -1.50 6.87 3.56
CA SER A 54 -1.83 5.89 4.60
C SER A 54 -0.63 5.45 5.42
N LEU A 55 0.60 5.59 4.91
CA LEU A 55 1.80 4.98 5.51
C LEU A 55 2.90 5.99 5.86
N ASP A 56 2.88 7.18 5.23
CA ASP A 56 3.86 8.23 5.46
C ASP A 56 3.35 9.18 6.57
N ALA A 57 3.89 8.99 7.78
CA ALA A 57 3.52 9.75 8.96
C ALA A 57 3.82 11.26 8.85
N GLU A 58 4.68 11.70 7.92
CA GLU A 58 4.95 13.13 7.70
C GLU A 58 3.84 13.82 6.89
N LEU A 59 3.04 13.05 6.16
CA LEU A 59 1.97 13.52 5.28
C LEU A 59 0.58 13.16 5.80
N ASP A 60 0.50 12.78 7.08
CA ASP A 60 -0.68 12.26 7.76
C ASP A 60 -1.76 13.35 7.92
N ASP A 61 -2.58 13.54 6.89
CA ASP A 61 -3.76 14.43 6.94
C ASP A 61 -4.91 13.77 7.72
N THR A 62 -5.80 14.59 8.26
CA THR A 62 -6.96 14.23 9.11
C THR A 62 -7.99 13.30 8.45
N LYS A 63 -7.91 13.03 7.15
CA LYS A 63 -8.79 12.11 6.40
C LYS A 63 -8.01 10.91 5.85
N GLN A 64 -7.66 10.00 6.75
CA GLN A 64 -6.87 8.84 6.37
C GLN A 64 -7.75 7.70 5.83
N PRO A 65 -7.20 6.87 4.95
CA PRO A 65 -7.84 5.60 4.59
C PRO A 65 -7.98 4.72 5.85
N GLU A 66 -8.94 3.79 5.86
CA GLU A 66 -9.07 2.85 6.97
C GLU A 66 -7.89 1.87 6.96
N ARG A 67 -7.21 1.76 8.11
CA ARG A 67 -6.00 0.94 8.28
C ARG A 67 -6.21 -0.06 9.40
N TYR A 68 -5.87 -1.29 9.11
CA TYR A 68 -5.92 -2.40 10.04
C TYR A 68 -4.55 -3.04 10.07
N TRP A 69 -4.05 -3.31 11.27
CA TRP A 69 -2.85 -4.14 11.43
C TRP A 69 -3.23 -5.50 11.98
N CYS A 70 -2.51 -6.50 11.50
CA CYS A 70 -2.56 -7.85 11.99
C CYS A 70 -1.22 -8.17 12.63
N THR A 71 -1.25 -8.56 13.90
CA THR A 71 -0.05 -8.94 14.65
C THR A 71 0.44 -10.32 14.22
N ALA A 72 1.68 -10.67 14.58
CA ALA A 72 2.21 -12.03 14.38
C ALA A 72 1.36 -13.13 15.04
N LYS A 73 0.50 -12.79 16.01
CA LYS A 73 -0.42 -13.71 16.67
C LYS A 73 -1.79 -13.80 15.98
N GLY A 74 -1.99 -13.05 14.89
CA GLY A 74 -3.25 -13.00 14.14
C GLY A 74 -4.32 -12.10 14.77
N GLU A 75 -3.94 -11.22 15.70
CA GLU A 75 -4.88 -10.25 16.28
C GLU A 75 -5.01 -9.05 15.33
N GLU A 76 -6.25 -8.67 14.99
CA GLU A 76 -6.55 -7.53 14.14
C GLU A 76 -6.91 -6.30 14.99
N GLN A 77 -6.30 -5.15 14.70
CA GLN A 77 -6.67 -3.90 15.36
C GLN A 77 -6.72 -2.75 14.35
N MET A 78 -7.72 -1.89 14.50
CA MET A 78 -7.85 -0.66 13.71
C MET A 78 -6.90 0.40 14.27
N LEU A 79 -6.03 0.97 13.43
CA LEU A 79 -5.12 2.02 13.87
C LEU A 79 -5.81 3.37 13.92
N ARG A 80 -5.47 4.13 14.97
CA ARG A 80 -5.86 5.54 15.10
C ARG A 80 -4.82 6.42 14.37
N ALA A 81 -5.21 7.65 14.03
CA ALA A 81 -4.29 8.64 13.46
C ALA A 81 -3.08 8.84 14.38
N ASN A 82 -1.88 9.05 13.80
CA ASN A 82 -0.57 9.25 14.46
C ASN A 82 0.22 8.03 14.97
N GLU A 83 -0.22 6.79 14.72
CA GLU A 83 0.61 5.59 15.01
C GLU A 83 1.39 5.12 13.77
N SER A 84 2.70 4.92 13.92
CA SER A 84 3.56 4.36 12.87
C SER A 84 3.40 2.84 12.82
N MET A 85 3.16 2.29 11.62
CA MET A 85 3.16 0.84 11.37
C MET A 85 4.54 0.27 11.02
N TYR A 86 5.56 1.12 11.04
CA TYR A 86 6.94 0.77 10.75
C TYR A 86 7.81 0.97 11.99
N PRO A 87 8.77 0.06 12.24
CA PRO A 87 9.04 -1.17 11.48
C PRO A 87 7.91 -2.21 11.62
N MET A 88 7.67 -2.99 10.57
CA MET A 88 6.65 -4.05 10.58
C MET A 88 7.10 -5.24 11.44
N ASP A 89 6.16 -5.84 12.16
CA ASP A 89 6.38 -7.09 12.89
C ASP A 89 6.74 -8.24 11.93
N GLU A 90 7.62 -9.13 12.38
CA GLU A 90 7.88 -10.40 11.69
C GLU A 90 6.58 -11.22 11.63
N PHE A 91 6.12 -11.55 10.42
CA PHE A 91 4.79 -12.15 10.15
C PHE A 91 3.59 -11.25 10.41
N GLY A 92 3.78 -9.95 10.66
CA GLY A 92 2.71 -8.96 10.69
C GLY A 92 2.20 -8.63 9.29
N ALA A 93 1.01 -8.02 9.21
CA ALA A 93 0.45 -7.51 7.97
C ALA A 93 -0.30 -6.19 8.18
N ILE A 94 -0.28 -5.35 7.15
CA ILE A 94 -1.04 -4.10 7.11
C ILE A 94 -2.09 -4.22 6.00
N TYR A 95 -3.35 -4.00 6.36
CA TYR A 95 -4.42 -3.85 5.41
C TYR A 95 -4.82 -2.38 5.32
N THR A 96 -4.93 -1.88 4.09
CA THR A 96 -5.35 -0.50 3.80
C THR A 96 -6.47 -0.54 2.77
N SER A 97 -7.61 0.06 3.10
CA SER A 97 -8.76 0.18 2.19
C SER A 97 -8.89 1.61 1.66
N GLY A 98 -9.63 1.82 0.57
CA GLY A 98 -9.92 3.17 0.07
C GLY A 98 -8.78 3.87 -0.67
N ILE A 99 -7.76 3.12 -1.10
CA ILE A 99 -6.66 3.65 -1.93
C ILE A 99 -7.22 4.02 -3.32
N THR A 100 -6.91 5.24 -3.76
CA THR A 100 -7.19 5.74 -5.11
C THR A 100 -5.91 5.71 -5.94
N VAL A 101 -5.96 5.01 -7.07
CA VAL A 101 -4.89 5.01 -8.08
C VAL A 101 -5.24 6.06 -9.14
N PHE A 102 -4.32 6.98 -9.42
CA PHE A 102 -4.56 8.12 -10.30
C PHE A 102 -3.51 8.29 -11.41
N ARG A 103 -2.50 7.41 -11.49
CA ARG A 103 -1.52 7.40 -12.60
C ARG A 103 -1.45 6.05 -13.31
N ASN A 104 -1.23 6.10 -14.61
CA ASN A 104 -1.00 4.93 -15.44
C ASN A 104 0.45 4.41 -15.32
N THR A 105 0.81 3.37 -16.09
CA THR A 105 2.15 2.77 -16.10
C THR A 105 3.26 3.77 -16.42
N GLU A 106 4.49 3.49 -15.98
CA GLU A 106 5.65 4.37 -16.22
C GLU A 106 6.13 4.35 -17.68
N ASP A 107 5.74 3.34 -18.47
CA ASP A 107 6.19 3.11 -19.86
C ASP A 107 5.37 3.84 -20.96
N THR A 108 4.61 4.89 -20.63
CA THR A 108 3.82 5.67 -21.60
C THR A 108 4.39 7.05 -21.90
#